data_AF-A0A820UNF6-F1
#
_entry.id   AF-A0A820UNF6-F1
#
_cell.length_a   1.000
_cell.length_b   1.000
_cell.length_c   1.000
_cell.angle_alpha   90.00
_cell.angle_beta   90.00
_cell.angle_gamma   90.00
#
_symmetry.space_group_name_H-M   'P 1'
#
loop_
_entity.id
_entity.type
_entity.pdbx_description
1 polymer ?
#
loop_
_entity_poly.entity_id
_entity_poly.type
_entity_poly.pdbx_seq_one_letter_code
_entity_poly.pdbx_strand_id
1 'polypeptide(L)'
;MGCQVCKKSTVNETTIKKTDYNGHLKKYQINDSTNDNTTEKPTIPINVTVDDDRIITRPTDTNDHIEIQIVDSQAFNESFIQQRQQAINNRSYQSTIESWRPKSLQQLTETIKTFSKGKSLIDHHWIIFYWIACNIEYDTVSYFSGKYGDQTAEGVFQAKKGVCAGYANLYKYLCDQLEMPCEVVSGYAKGYGFESRTDAPSKTDHAWNAVEIDRHWYLMDSTWGAGHLDDAKEFKRELSSYYFLPRPN
;
A
#
# COMPACT_ATOMS: atom_id res chain seq x y z
N MET A 1 19.63 1.53 20.87
CA MET A 1 18.72 2.02 21.93
C MET A 1 17.34 1.50 21.56
N GLY A 2 16.61 0.66 22.29
CA GLY A 2 16.69 0.11 23.64
C GLY A 2 15.24 -0.30 23.92
N CYS A 3 14.90 -1.56 23.68
CA CYS A 3 13.53 -2.08 23.84
C CYS A 3 13.26 -2.37 25.32
N GLN A 4 12.23 -1.74 25.90
CA GLN A 4 11.75 -2.03 27.24
C GLN A 4 10.35 -2.66 27.17
N VAL A 5 10.25 -3.85 27.74
CA VAL A 5 9.03 -4.65 27.97
C VAL A 5 8.09 -3.93 28.94
N CYS A 6 6.77 -3.94 28.69
CA CYS A 6 5.77 -3.64 29.72
C CYS A 6 4.47 -4.49 29.61
N LYS A 7 4.33 -5.37 30.60
CA LYS A 7 3.16 -5.96 31.31
C LYS A 7 1.81 -6.17 30.61
N LYS A 8 1.32 -7.41 30.74
CA LYS A 8 -0.11 -7.81 30.66
C LYS A 8 -0.96 -6.94 31.61
N SER A 9 -2.02 -6.32 31.08
CA SER A 9 -3.19 -5.94 31.87
C SER A 9 -4.45 -6.47 31.21
N THR A 10 -5.31 -7.03 32.06
CA THR A 10 -6.61 -7.65 31.80
C THR A 10 -7.59 -6.77 31.03
N VAL A 11 -8.39 -7.44 30.20
CA VAL A 11 -9.50 -6.96 29.37
C VAL A 11 -10.48 -6.10 30.17
N ASN A 12 -10.90 -4.99 29.58
CA ASN A 12 -12.26 -4.46 29.74
C ASN A 12 -12.85 -4.26 28.34
N GLU A 13 -13.91 -5.01 28.06
CA GLU A 13 -14.74 -4.90 26.86
C GLU A 13 -15.12 -3.45 26.64
N THR A 14 -14.76 -2.89 25.49
CA THR A 14 -15.32 -1.61 25.04
C THR A 14 -15.84 -1.80 23.62
N THR A 15 -17.17 -1.83 23.52
CA THR A 15 -17.94 -1.94 22.30
C THR A 15 -17.61 -0.77 21.35
N ILE A 16 -16.87 -1.04 20.27
CA ILE A 16 -16.64 -0.05 19.20
C ILE A 16 -17.73 -0.21 18.14
N LYS A 17 -18.45 0.89 17.87
CA LYS A 17 -19.46 0.96 16.82
C LYS A 17 -18.81 1.31 15.49
N LYS A 18 -19.11 0.55 14.44
CA LYS A 18 -18.96 0.96 13.03
C LYS A 18 -20.25 0.67 12.27
N THR A 19 -20.53 1.53 11.31
CA THR A 19 -21.64 1.49 10.34
C THR A 19 -21.12 0.96 9.01
N ASP A 20 -21.88 0.08 8.35
CA ASP A 20 -21.69 -0.23 6.94
C ASP A 20 -22.14 0.95 6.06
N TYR A 21 -21.95 0.83 4.74
CA TYR A 21 -22.39 1.82 3.74
C TYR A 21 -23.91 2.12 3.76
N ASN A 22 -24.70 1.50 4.66
CA ASN A 22 -26.13 1.76 4.90
C ASN A 22 -26.55 1.83 6.40
N GLY A 23 -25.64 1.90 7.37
CA GLY A 23 -25.92 2.27 8.77
C GLY A 23 -26.58 1.26 9.73
N HIS A 24 -26.49 -0.07 9.57
CA HIS A 24 -27.11 -1.02 10.54
C HIS A 24 -26.14 -1.73 11.51
N LEU A 25 -26.50 -1.76 12.80
CA LEU A 25 -25.72 -2.33 13.93
C LEU A 25 -25.99 -3.84 14.12
N LYS A 26 -24.95 -4.67 14.29
CA LYS A 26 -25.06 -6.06 14.79
C LYS A 26 -24.08 -6.33 15.95
N LYS A 27 -24.53 -7.13 16.92
CA LYS A 27 -23.80 -7.53 18.14
C LYS A 27 -23.19 -8.92 17.97
N TYR A 28 -22.00 -9.19 18.52
CA TYR A 28 -21.38 -10.52 18.57
C TYR A 28 -20.62 -10.78 19.88
N GLN A 29 -20.56 -12.05 20.27
CA GLN A 29 -19.87 -12.62 21.45
C GLN A 29 -18.71 -13.53 21.03
N ILE A 30 -17.74 -13.72 21.94
CA ILE A 30 -16.53 -14.52 21.75
C ILE A 30 -16.77 -15.95 22.28
N ASN A 31 -16.35 -16.97 21.51
CA ASN A 31 -16.17 -18.33 22.01
C ASN A 31 -14.68 -18.69 21.94
N ASP A 32 -14.14 -19.14 23.06
CA ASP A 32 -12.74 -19.49 23.24
C ASP A 32 -12.61 -21.03 23.31
N SER A 33 -11.68 -21.60 22.55
CA SER A 33 -11.29 -22.99 22.70
C SER A 33 -9.84 -23.18 22.27
N THR A 34 -8.91 -23.34 23.22
CA THR A 34 -8.24 -24.62 23.51
C THR A 34 -7.11 -24.45 24.54
N ASN A 35 -7.02 -25.43 25.44
CA ASN A 35 -5.98 -25.61 26.46
C ASN A 35 -4.68 -26.16 25.83
N ASP A 36 -3.50 -25.79 26.35
CA ASP A 36 -2.63 -26.74 27.08
C ASP A 36 -1.47 -26.03 27.83
N ASN A 37 -1.09 -26.61 28.97
CA ASN A 37 -0.01 -26.24 29.88
C ASN A 37 1.33 -26.87 29.43
N THR A 38 2.46 -26.20 29.68
CA THR A 38 3.57 -26.68 30.54
C THR A 38 4.79 -25.75 30.49
N THR A 39 5.50 -25.73 31.62
CA THR A 39 6.60 -24.86 32.03
C THR A 39 7.99 -25.46 31.74
N GLU A 40 8.94 -24.67 31.24
CA GLU A 40 10.35 -24.63 31.69
C GLU A 40 11.16 -23.49 31.01
N LYS A 41 12.24 -23.06 31.68
CA LYS A 41 13.21 -21.97 31.38
C LYS A 41 14.62 -22.62 31.37
N PRO A 42 15.77 -21.93 31.13
CA PRO A 42 16.28 -21.05 30.06
C PRO A 42 17.58 -21.62 29.39
N THR A 43 18.03 -21.10 28.23
CA THR A 43 19.48 -20.96 27.88
C THR A 43 19.69 -20.01 26.69
N ILE A 44 20.72 -19.15 26.78
CA ILE A 44 21.30 -18.25 25.76
C ILE A 44 22.73 -18.82 25.47
N PRO A 45 23.45 -18.64 24.31
CA PRO A 45 23.22 -17.83 23.09
C PRO A 45 23.50 -18.58 21.75
N ILE A 46 23.53 -17.81 20.66
CA ILE A 46 24.33 -17.94 19.40
C ILE A 46 23.49 -18.29 18.15
N ASN A 47 22.92 -17.26 17.51
CA ASN A 47 23.20 -16.86 16.12
C ASN A 47 22.18 -15.81 15.66
N VAL A 48 22.69 -14.75 15.04
CA VAL A 48 21.88 -13.77 14.31
C VAL A 48 21.43 -14.44 13.02
N THR A 49 20.13 -14.68 12.86
CA THR A 49 19.55 -15.07 11.57
C THR A 49 18.42 -14.11 11.21
N VAL A 50 18.63 -13.49 10.06
CA VAL A 50 17.70 -12.86 9.11
C VAL A 50 16.25 -13.28 9.34
N ASP A 51 15.40 -12.42 9.90
CA ASP A 51 14.00 -12.78 10.18
C ASP A 51 13.08 -11.53 10.28
N ASP A 52 13.12 -10.66 9.26
CA ASP A 52 12.18 -9.54 9.15
C ASP A 52 11.69 -9.43 7.69
N ASP A 53 10.98 -10.47 7.22
CA ASP A 53 10.51 -10.60 5.82
C ASP A 53 9.03 -11.06 5.78
N ARG A 54 8.05 -10.18 6.05
CA ARG A 54 6.61 -10.54 6.05
C ARG A 54 5.81 -9.87 4.91
N ILE A 55 5.11 -10.64 4.06
CA ILE A 55 4.35 -10.14 2.88
C ILE A 55 2.98 -10.83 2.73
N ILE A 56 2.05 -10.12 2.08
CA ILE A 56 0.59 -10.27 2.03
C ILE A 56 0.10 -11.48 1.24
N THR A 57 -0.99 -12.09 1.71
CA THR A 57 -1.79 -13.09 1.00
C THR A 57 -3.17 -12.49 0.72
N ARG A 58 -3.56 -12.37 -0.56
CA ARG A 58 -4.91 -12.07 -1.09
C ARG A 58 -5.89 -11.34 -0.16
N PRO A 59 -6.25 -10.07 -0.42
CA PRO A 59 -7.41 -9.46 0.21
C PRO A 59 -8.65 -10.21 -0.29
N THR A 60 -9.20 -11.07 0.57
CA THR A 60 -10.51 -11.69 0.35
C THR A 60 -11.41 -11.21 1.47
N ASP A 61 -12.56 -10.67 1.08
CA ASP A 61 -13.53 -10.00 1.93
C ASP A 61 -14.30 -11.02 2.79
N THR A 62 -13.60 -11.57 3.79
CA THR A 62 -14.21 -12.30 4.89
C THR A 62 -13.57 -11.83 6.18
N ASN A 63 -14.38 -11.19 7.03
CA ASN A 63 -14.07 -10.78 8.41
C ASN A 63 -13.08 -9.62 8.60
N ASP A 64 -13.20 -8.51 7.84
CA ASP A 64 -12.67 -7.17 8.19
C ASP A 64 -11.18 -7.10 8.59
N HIS A 65 -10.39 -8.10 8.20
CA HIS A 65 -8.98 -8.25 8.49
C HIS A 65 -8.28 -8.83 7.27
N ILE A 66 -7.21 -8.16 6.80
CA ILE A 66 -6.26 -8.79 5.88
C ILE A 66 -5.40 -9.72 6.72
N GLU A 67 -5.60 -11.02 6.58
CA GLU A 67 -4.71 -12.00 7.16
C GLU A 67 -3.44 -12.09 6.29
N ILE A 68 -2.35 -11.51 6.78
CA ILE A 68 -1.03 -11.57 6.14
C ILE A 68 -0.36 -12.85 6.64
N GLN A 69 -0.34 -13.91 5.83
CA GLN A 69 0.40 -15.13 6.15
C GLN A 69 1.72 -15.21 5.35
N ILE A 70 2.83 -15.49 6.04
CA ILE A 70 4.17 -15.78 5.46
C ILE A 70 4.18 -17.25 4.99
N VAL A 71 4.83 -17.75 3.94
CA VAL A 71 6.00 -17.36 3.14
C VAL A 71 5.83 -18.04 1.77
N ASP A 72 5.89 -17.32 0.66
CA ASP A 72 6.48 -17.94 -0.54
C ASP A 72 7.88 -17.35 -0.70
N SER A 73 8.89 -18.15 -0.35
CA SER A 73 10.30 -17.76 -0.49
C SER A 73 10.66 -17.42 -1.94
N GLN A 74 9.80 -17.77 -2.90
CA GLN A 74 9.94 -17.48 -4.32
C GLN A 74 9.35 -16.13 -4.73
N ALA A 75 8.55 -15.44 -3.90
CA ALA A 75 7.95 -14.16 -4.28
C ALA A 75 9.01 -13.09 -4.61
N PHE A 76 10.11 -13.06 -3.87
CA PHE A 76 11.25 -12.16 -4.14
C PHE A 76 12.47 -12.94 -4.65
N ASN A 77 12.25 -13.89 -5.55
CA ASN A 77 13.36 -14.60 -6.20
C ASN A 77 14.21 -13.65 -7.07
N GLU A 78 15.40 -14.12 -7.48
CA GLU A 78 16.34 -13.32 -8.27
C GLU A 78 15.74 -12.80 -9.58
N SER A 79 14.89 -13.59 -10.25
CA SER A 79 14.25 -13.18 -11.50
C SER A 79 13.29 -12.00 -11.29
N PHE A 80 12.45 -12.07 -10.25
CA PHE A 80 11.54 -10.97 -9.91
C PHE A 80 12.32 -9.68 -9.60
N ILE A 81 13.36 -9.79 -8.76
CA ILE A 81 14.20 -8.64 -8.39
C ILE A 81 14.86 -8.03 -9.64
N GLN A 82 15.40 -8.86 -10.53
CA GLN A 82 16.03 -8.40 -11.77
C GLN A 82 15.02 -7.71 -12.69
N GLN A 83 13.84 -8.29 -12.91
CA GLN A 83 12.80 -7.69 -13.74
C GLN A 83 12.31 -6.35 -13.17
N ARG A 84 12.09 -6.27 -11.85
CA ARG A 84 11.76 -5.02 -11.15
C ARG A 84 12.81 -3.94 -11.39
N GLN A 85 14.10 -4.28 -11.26
CA GLN A 85 15.18 -3.33 -11.50
C GLN A 85 15.32 -2.94 -12.98
N GLN A 86 15.07 -3.86 -13.90
CA GLN A 86 15.06 -3.57 -15.33
C GLN A 86 13.94 -2.57 -15.67
N ALA A 87 12.74 -2.76 -15.15
CA ALA A 87 11.62 -1.83 -15.33
C ALA A 87 11.98 -0.43 -14.81
N ILE A 88 12.47 -0.34 -13.56
CA ILE A 88 12.86 0.92 -12.91
C ILE A 88 13.92 1.67 -13.71
N ASN A 89 14.96 0.96 -14.17
CA ASN A 89 16.11 1.55 -14.86
C ASN A 89 15.87 1.80 -16.35
N ASN A 90 14.69 1.43 -16.88
CA ASN A 90 14.39 1.60 -18.30
C ASN A 90 14.11 3.06 -18.66
N ARG A 91 15.15 3.78 -19.09
CA ARG A 91 15.05 5.18 -19.51
C ARG A 91 14.12 5.40 -20.71
N SER A 92 13.97 4.40 -21.59
CA SER A 92 13.03 4.51 -22.71
C SER A 92 11.59 4.54 -22.22
N TYR A 93 11.26 3.80 -21.16
CA TYR A 93 9.94 3.88 -20.52
C TYR A 93 9.72 5.28 -19.94
N GLN A 94 10.67 5.77 -19.15
CA GLN A 94 10.60 7.09 -18.51
C GLN A 94 10.31 8.19 -19.55
N SER A 95 11.18 8.33 -20.57
CA SER A 95 11.01 9.36 -21.60
C SER A 95 9.71 9.22 -22.39
N THR A 96 9.26 7.99 -22.65
CA THR A 96 8.01 7.75 -23.37
C THR A 96 6.81 8.15 -22.52
N ILE A 97 6.73 7.68 -21.27
CA ILE A 97 5.61 7.95 -20.36
C ILE A 97 5.52 9.45 -20.03
N GLU A 98 6.65 10.13 -19.85
CA GLU A 98 6.72 11.57 -19.61
C GLU A 98 6.21 12.42 -20.78
N SER A 99 6.17 11.87 -21.98
CA SER A 99 5.62 12.57 -23.16
C SER A 99 4.09 12.51 -23.22
N TRP A 100 3.45 11.60 -22.48
CA TRP A 100 2.01 11.36 -22.59
C TRP A 100 1.19 12.51 -22.00
N ARG A 101 0.19 12.98 -22.75
CA ARG A 101 -0.74 14.04 -22.32
C ARG A 101 -2.20 13.59 -22.52
N PRO A 102 -2.63 12.51 -21.85
CA PRO A 102 -4.00 12.01 -21.99
C PRO A 102 -5.01 13.05 -21.51
N LYS A 103 -6.12 13.16 -22.23
CA LYS A 103 -7.22 14.10 -21.97
C LYS A 103 -8.39 13.46 -21.21
N SER A 104 -8.41 12.13 -21.13
CA SER A 104 -9.38 11.37 -20.36
C SER A 104 -8.74 10.13 -19.75
N LEU A 105 -9.37 9.56 -18.72
CA LEU A 105 -8.97 8.27 -18.16
C LEU A 105 -8.99 7.15 -19.19
N GLN A 106 -9.97 7.17 -20.09
CA GLN A 106 -10.04 6.20 -21.19
C GLN A 106 -8.81 6.32 -22.12
N GLN A 107 -8.39 7.53 -22.47
CA GLN A 107 -7.20 7.72 -23.31
C GLN A 107 -5.92 7.28 -22.59
N LEU A 108 -5.80 7.58 -21.29
CA LEU A 108 -4.67 7.12 -20.48
C LEU A 108 -4.61 5.59 -20.46
N THR A 109 -5.74 4.95 -20.19
CA THR A 109 -5.89 3.49 -20.16
C THR A 109 -5.46 2.85 -21.48
N GLU A 110 -5.96 3.36 -22.61
CA GLU A 110 -5.60 2.84 -23.93
C GLU A 110 -4.11 3.04 -24.24
N THR A 111 -3.56 4.19 -23.85
CA THR A 111 -2.13 4.48 -24.01
C THR A 111 -1.27 3.50 -23.22
N ILE A 112 -1.62 3.26 -21.95
CA ILE A 112 -0.95 2.28 -21.08
C ILE A 112 -1.07 0.88 -21.69
N LYS A 113 -2.28 0.44 -22.05
CA LYS A 113 -2.54 -0.90 -22.60
C LYS A 113 -1.78 -1.16 -23.90
N THR A 114 -1.75 -0.19 -24.80
CA THR A 114 -0.99 -0.29 -26.04
C THR A 114 0.51 -0.32 -25.77
N PHE A 115 1.01 0.56 -24.89
CA PHE A 115 2.43 0.60 -24.56
C PHE A 115 2.89 -0.64 -23.79
N SER A 116 2.06 -1.20 -22.92
CA SER A 116 2.40 -2.34 -22.08
C SER A 116 2.36 -3.68 -22.82
N LYS A 117 1.69 -3.74 -23.98
CA LYS A 117 1.52 -4.96 -24.77
C LYS A 117 2.85 -5.71 -25.01
N GLY A 118 2.86 -7.00 -24.68
CA GLY A 118 4.01 -7.89 -24.84
C GLY A 118 5.11 -7.74 -23.78
N LYS A 119 4.90 -6.92 -22.76
CA LYS A 119 5.83 -6.75 -21.63
C LYS A 119 5.42 -7.61 -20.43
N SER A 120 6.30 -7.73 -19.43
CA SER A 120 6.00 -8.44 -18.18
C SER A 120 4.92 -7.73 -17.36
N LEU A 121 4.24 -8.43 -16.44
CA LEU A 121 3.30 -7.80 -15.51
C LEU A 121 3.98 -6.74 -14.63
N ILE A 122 5.24 -6.96 -14.25
CA ILE A 122 6.04 -5.97 -13.51
C ILE A 122 6.17 -4.67 -14.32
N ASP A 123 6.42 -4.75 -15.64
CA ASP A 123 6.47 -3.57 -16.50
C ASP A 123 5.12 -2.85 -16.55
N HIS A 124 3.99 -3.59 -16.63
CA HIS A 124 2.65 -3.00 -16.63
C HIS A 124 2.42 -2.17 -15.36
N HIS A 125 2.74 -2.75 -14.21
CA HIS A 125 2.62 -2.09 -12.92
C HIS A 125 3.57 -0.88 -12.79
N TRP A 126 4.81 -0.98 -13.30
CA TRP A 126 5.75 0.14 -13.29
C TRP A 126 5.27 1.31 -14.16
N ILE A 127 4.71 1.03 -15.35
CA ILE A 127 4.17 2.06 -16.24
C ILE A 127 3.06 2.85 -15.55
N ILE A 128 2.12 2.16 -14.88
CA ILE A 128 1.03 2.79 -14.12
C ILE A 128 1.60 3.61 -12.96
N PHE A 129 2.46 2.99 -12.13
CA PHE A 129 3.08 3.61 -10.97
C PHE A 129 3.81 4.90 -11.35
N TYR A 130 4.68 4.83 -12.35
CA TYR A 130 5.49 5.93 -12.82
C TYR A 130 4.62 7.08 -13.34
N TRP A 131 3.60 6.78 -14.15
CA TRP A 131 2.73 7.81 -14.66
C TRP A 131 2.01 8.54 -13.51
N ILE A 132 1.45 7.82 -12.54
CA ILE A 132 0.77 8.45 -11.39
C ILE A 132 1.76 9.28 -10.57
N ALA A 133 2.90 8.70 -10.21
CA ALA A 133 3.93 9.33 -9.38
C ALA A 133 4.49 10.62 -10.00
N CYS A 134 4.54 10.70 -11.33
CA CYS A 134 5.03 11.88 -12.04
C CYS A 134 3.93 12.91 -12.37
N ASN A 135 2.66 12.54 -12.38
CA ASN A 135 1.57 13.40 -12.89
C ASN A 135 0.54 13.84 -11.85
N ILE A 136 0.50 13.23 -10.67
CA ILE A 136 -0.47 13.58 -9.61
C ILE A 136 0.28 14.28 -8.48
N GLU A 137 -0.18 15.46 -8.05
CA GLU A 137 0.31 16.19 -6.87
C GLU A 137 -0.38 15.76 -5.59
N TYR A 138 0.34 15.79 -4.47
CA TYR A 138 -0.29 15.56 -3.18
C TYR A 138 -1.08 16.80 -2.76
N ASP A 139 -2.36 16.61 -2.40
CA ASP A 139 -3.24 17.70 -1.95
C ASP A 139 -3.02 18.03 -0.47
N THR A 140 -1.97 18.79 -0.20
CA THR A 140 -1.62 19.22 1.17
C THR A 140 -2.71 20.07 1.80
N VAL A 141 -3.40 20.91 1.02
CA VAL A 141 -4.47 21.79 1.51
C VAL A 141 -5.65 20.98 2.02
N SER A 142 -6.16 20.04 1.21
CA SER A 142 -7.23 19.13 1.62
C SER A 142 -6.80 18.24 2.78
N TYR A 143 -5.56 17.74 2.75
CA TYR A 143 -5.00 16.89 3.81
C TYR A 143 -4.98 17.59 5.17
N PHE A 144 -4.40 18.80 5.26
CA PHE A 144 -4.29 19.52 6.54
C PHE A 144 -5.60 20.15 7.01
N SER A 145 -6.54 20.44 6.09
CA SER A 145 -7.85 20.97 6.45
C SER A 145 -8.87 19.88 6.82
N GLY A 146 -8.60 18.63 6.47
CA GLY A 146 -9.55 17.51 6.61
C GLY A 146 -10.77 17.60 5.69
N LYS A 147 -10.74 18.52 4.71
CA LYS A 147 -11.83 18.74 3.74
C LYS A 147 -11.39 18.23 2.38
N TYR A 148 -11.70 16.98 2.10
CA TYR A 148 -11.29 16.32 0.86
C TYR A 148 -12.21 16.68 -0.30
N GLY A 149 -11.61 16.97 -1.47
CA GLY A 149 -12.32 16.96 -2.74
C GLY A 149 -12.61 15.55 -3.24
N ASP A 150 -12.96 15.43 -4.52
CA ASP A 150 -13.24 14.14 -5.16
C ASP A 150 -11.97 13.25 -5.23
N GLN A 151 -11.98 12.15 -4.46
CA GLN A 151 -10.91 11.15 -4.43
C GLN A 151 -11.20 9.91 -5.30
N THR A 152 -12.18 9.98 -6.20
CA THR A 152 -12.36 8.97 -7.24
C THR A 152 -11.24 9.05 -8.27
N ALA A 153 -11.04 7.98 -9.05
CA ALA A 153 -10.06 7.97 -10.13
C ALA A 153 -10.27 9.13 -11.12
N GLU A 154 -11.52 9.42 -11.50
CA GLU A 154 -11.85 10.50 -12.43
C GLU A 154 -11.53 11.87 -11.80
N GLY A 155 -11.96 12.10 -10.56
CA GLY A 155 -11.69 13.35 -9.83
C GLY A 155 -10.21 13.66 -9.73
N VAL A 156 -9.40 12.68 -9.30
CA VAL A 156 -7.95 12.81 -9.16
C VAL A 156 -7.27 12.99 -10.52
N PHE A 157 -7.70 12.25 -11.54
CA PHE A 157 -7.16 12.38 -12.89
C PHE A 157 -7.40 13.78 -13.48
N GLN A 158 -8.60 14.33 -13.31
CA GLN A 158 -8.97 15.66 -13.80
C GLN A 158 -8.26 16.77 -13.02
N ALA A 159 -8.22 16.65 -11.69
CA ALA A 159 -7.57 17.64 -10.82
C ALA A 159 -6.03 17.59 -10.88
N LYS A 160 -5.46 16.47 -11.36
CA LYS A 160 -4.02 16.15 -11.25
C LYS A 160 -3.51 16.24 -9.82
N LYS A 161 -4.39 15.97 -8.85
CA LYS A 161 -4.17 16.22 -7.43
C LYS A 161 -5.05 15.33 -6.57
N GLY A 162 -4.53 14.80 -5.47
CA GLY A 162 -5.27 13.95 -4.54
C GLY A 162 -4.50 13.67 -3.24
N VAL A 163 -5.16 13.03 -2.28
CA VAL A 163 -4.50 12.45 -1.08
C VAL A 163 -4.29 10.94 -1.27
N CYS A 164 -3.72 10.25 -0.29
CA CYS A 164 -3.37 8.82 -0.38
C CYS A 164 -4.48 7.92 -0.95
N ALA A 165 -5.72 8.11 -0.50
CA ALA A 165 -6.88 7.38 -1.03
C ALA A 165 -7.11 7.65 -2.53
N GLY A 166 -6.95 8.90 -2.98
CA GLY A 166 -7.08 9.27 -4.38
C GLY A 166 -6.03 8.64 -5.29
N TYR A 167 -4.77 8.58 -4.83
CA TYR A 167 -3.69 7.86 -5.52
C TYR A 167 -4.01 6.37 -5.62
N ALA A 168 -4.39 5.73 -4.50
CA ALA A 168 -4.69 4.30 -4.46
C ALA A 168 -5.89 3.92 -5.34
N ASN A 169 -6.93 4.76 -5.37
CA ASN A 169 -8.12 4.58 -6.20
C ASN A 169 -7.81 4.73 -7.69
N LEU A 170 -7.00 5.73 -8.08
CA LEU A 170 -6.58 5.90 -9.46
C LEU A 170 -5.73 4.71 -9.95
N TYR A 171 -4.82 4.22 -9.10
CA TYR A 171 -4.00 3.05 -9.41
C TYR A 171 -4.86 1.79 -9.61
N LYS A 172 -5.78 1.53 -8.67
CA LYS A 172 -6.74 0.42 -8.72
C LYS A 172 -7.58 0.47 -10.00
N TYR A 173 -8.13 1.64 -10.33
CA TYR A 173 -8.91 1.83 -11.56
C TYR A 173 -8.12 1.43 -12.81
N LEU A 174 -6.87 1.90 -12.94
CA LEU A 174 -6.04 1.56 -14.11
C LEU A 174 -5.70 0.06 -14.16
N CYS A 175 -5.45 -0.58 -13.02
CA CYS A 175 -5.26 -2.03 -12.96
C CYS A 175 -6.51 -2.79 -13.39
N ASP A 176 -7.69 -2.37 -12.94
CA ASP A 176 -8.97 -3.00 -13.30
C ASP A 176 -9.23 -2.93 -14.81
N GLN A 177 -8.91 -1.79 -15.44
CA GLN A 177 -9.04 -1.66 -16.90
C GLN A 177 -8.05 -2.53 -17.69
N LEU A 178 -6.97 -2.95 -17.04
CA LEU A 178 -5.95 -3.86 -17.58
C LEU A 178 -6.16 -5.31 -17.12
N GLU A 179 -7.25 -5.60 -16.39
CA GLU A 179 -7.57 -6.92 -15.83
C GLU A 179 -6.47 -7.48 -14.91
N MET A 180 -5.74 -6.59 -14.22
CA MET A 180 -4.70 -6.95 -13.26
C MET A 180 -5.25 -6.92 -11.84
N PRO A 181 -5.17 -8.02 -11.06
CA PRO A 181 -5.65 -8.03 -9.69
C PRO A 181 -4.89 -7.01 -8.83
N CYS A 182 -5.65 -6.09 -8.26
CA CYS A 182 -5.16 -5.01 -7.43
C CYS A 182 -6.22 -4.71 -6.39
N GLU A 183 -5.82 -4.37 -5.18
CA GLU A 183 -6.72 -4.00 -4.09
C GLU A 183 -6.21 -2.75 -3.38
N VAL A 184 -7.14 -1.96 -2.84
CA VAL A 184 -6.81 -0.82 -2.00
C VAL A 184 -6.70 -1.29 -0.55
N VAL A 185 -5.55 -1.04 0.06
CA VAL A 185 -5.28 -1.36 1.47
C VAL A 185 -5.29 -0.07 2.26
N SER A 186 -6.10 -0.01 3.32
CA SER A 186 -6.08 1.08 4.31
C SER A 186 -5.38 0.58 5.58
N GLY A 187 -4.42 1.35 6.09
CA GLY A 187 -3.65 0.95 7.27
C GLY A 187 -2.92 2.09 7.96
N TYR A 188 -1.92 1.74 8.76
CA TYR A 188 -1.07 2.69 9.48
C TYR A 188 0.28 2.78 8.83
N ALA A 189 0.75 4.00 8.58
CA ALA A 189 2.01 4.21 7.88
C ALA A 189 2.92 5.17 8.66
N LYS A 190 4.22 4.85 8.75
CA LYS A 190 5.23 5.70 9.41
C LYS A 190 5.64 6.84 8.46
N GLY A 191 4.70 7.75 8.18
CA GLY A 191 4.86 8.88 7.25
C GLY A 191 5.10 10.23 7.94
N TYR A 192 4.87 11.31 7.19
CA TYR A 192 4.92 12.69 7.72
C TYR A 192 4.01 12.83 8.94
N GLY A 193 4.56 13.31 10.06
CA GLY A 193 3.84 13.46 11.33
C GLY A 193 3.75 12.17 12.16
N PHE A 194 4.51 11.13 11.82
CA PHE A 194 4.65 9.95 12.68
C PHE A 194 5.28 10.33 14.02
N GLU A 195 4.50 10.20 15.08
CA GLU A 195 4.98 10.20 16.46
C GLU A 195 4.99 8.76 16.93
N SER A 196 6.02 8.33 17.67
CA SER A 196 6.00 7.01 18.31
C SER A 196 4.85 6.99 19.34
N ARG A 197 3.81 6.19 19.07
CA ARG A 197 2.64 6.05 19.95
C ARG A 197 2.64 4.67 20.59
N THR A 198 2.22 4.57 21.85
CA THR A 198 2.07 3.31 22.58
C THR A 198 0.89 2.47 22.09
N ASP A 199 -0.09 3.12 21.45
CA ASP A 199 -1.32 2.50 20.97
C ASP A 199 -1.53 2.81 19.48
N ALA A 200 -2.06 1.83 18.73
CA ALA A 200 -2.47 2.05 17.35
C ALA A 200 -3.61 3.08 17.31
N PRO A 201 -3.59 4.10 16.42
CA PRO A 201 -4.69 5.05 16.29
C PRO A 201 -6.01 4.32 16.00
N SER A 202 -7.16 4.91 16.36
CA SER A 202 -8.46 4.27 16.09
C SER A 202 -8.90 4.32 14.62
N LYS A 203 -8.18 5.06 13.76
CA LYS A 203 -8.46 5.26 12.33
C LYS A 203 -7.16 5.11 11.54
N THR A 204 -7.19 4.34 10.45
CA THR A 204 -6.10 4.25 9.47
C THR A 204 -5.72 5.63 8.97
N ASP A 205 -4.43 5.92 8.86
CA ASP A 205 -3.91 7.23 8.45
C ASP A 205 -3.38 7.23 7.01
N HIS A 206 -3.38 6.08 6.33
CA HIS A 206 -2.86 5.95 4.98
C HIS A 206 -3.57 4.88 4.16
N ALA A 207 -3.48 5.02 2.83
CA ALA A 207 -4.00 4.07 1.86
C ALA A 207 -2.98 3.83 0.74
N TRP A 208 -2.80 2.56 0.36
CA TRP A 208 -1.87 2.11 -0.69
C TRP A 208 -2.48 0.91 -1.45
N ASN A 209 -1.73 0.29 -2.36
CA ASN A 209 -2.21 -0.83 -3.15
C ASN A 209 -1.49 -2.14 -2.81
N ALA A 210 -2.21 -3.25 -2.90
CA ALA A 210 -1.64 -4.59 -3.03
C ALA A 210 -1.94 -5.11 -4.43
N VAL A 211 -0.97 -5.74 -5.11
CA VAL A 211 -1.12 -6.24 -6.49
C VAL A 211 -0.68 -7.70 -6.59
N GLU A 212 -1.38 -8.50 -7.40
CA GLU A 212 -1.03 -9.90 -7.65
C GLU A 212 -0.13 -10.01 -8.89
N ILE A 213 1.08 -10.54 -8.74
CA ILE A 213 2.00 -10.87 -9.85
C ILE A 213 2.42 -12.33 -9.66
N ASP A 214 2.20 -13.16 -10.68
CA ASP A 214 2.56 -14.59 -10.66
C ASP A 214 2.07 -15.35 -9.41
N ARG A 215 0.85 -14.99 -8.93
CA ARG A 215 0.18 -15.53 -7.72
C ARG A 215 0.72 -15.06 -6.38
N HIS A 216 1.68 -14.14 -6.37
CA HIS A 216 2.17 -13.48 -5.16
C HIS A 216 1.59 -12.08 -5.05
N TRP A 217 1.29 -11.65 -3.83
CA TRP A 217 0.81 -10.28 -3.58
C TRP A 217 1.95 -9.39 -3.10
N TYR A 218 2.05 -8.22 -3.71
CA TYR A 218 3.09 -7.23 -3.43
C TYR A 218 2.45 -5.92 -3.03
N LEU A 219 3.07 -5.23 -2.08
CA LEU A 219 2.68 -3.88 -1.72
C LEU A 219 3.24 -2.87 -2.71
N MET A 220 2.54 -1.76 -2.87
CA MET A 220 2.99 -0.63 -3.66
C MET A 220 2.30 0.66 -3.22
N ASP A 221 3.04 1.75 -3.21
CA ASP A 221 2.52 3.05 -2.81
C ASP A 221 2.91 4.15 -3.80
N SER A 222 1.98 4.50 -4.68
CA SER A 222 2.18 5.58 -5.65
C SER A 222 2.15 6.98 -5.02
N THR A 223 1.60 7.12 -3.80
CA THR A 223 1.58 8.39 -3.05
C THR A 223 2.99 8.74 -2.59
N TRP A 224 3.61 7.83 -1.85
CA TRP A 224 4.99 8.01 -1.38
C TRP A 224 6.02 7.82 -2.50
N GLY A 225 5.65 7.06 -3.53
CA GLY A 225 6.40 7.00 -4.78
C GLY A 225 6.48 8.35 -5.49
N ALA A 226 5.50 9.24 -5.33
CA ALA A 226 5.44 10.53 -6.02
C ALA A 226 6.36 11.60 -5.41
N GLY A 227 6.68 11.49 -4.12
CA GLY A 227 7.44 12.50 -3.41
C GLY A 227 7.14 12.55 -1.92
N HIS A 228 7.48 13.68 -1.29
CA HIS A 228 7.35 13.88 0.14
C HIS A 228 6.87 15.30 0.47
N LEU A 229 6.53 15.55 1.74
CA LEU A 229 6.26 16.89 2.25
C LEU A 229 7.51 17.44 2.91
N ASP A 230 7.87 18.68 2.61
CA ASP A 230 8.96 19.37 3.29
C ASP A 230 8.52 19.94 4.66
N ASP A 231 9.45 20.58 5.36
CA ASP A 231 9.20 21.22 6.66
C ASP A 231 8.12 22.32 6.59
N ALA A 232 7.93 22.92 5.41
CA ALA A 232 6.92 23.93 5.13
C ALA A 232 5.55 23.33 4.77
N LYS A 233 5.38 22.00 4.85
CA LYS A 233 4.16 21.27 4.47
C LYS A 233 3.81 21.38 2.99
N GLU A 234 4.80 21.69 2.16
CA GLU A 234 4.65 21.74 0.70
C GLU A 234 5.02 20.38 0.11
N PHE A 235 4.25 19.95 -0.89
CA PHE A 235 4.58 18.75 -1.64
C PHE A 235 5.77 19.00 -2.55
N LYS A 236 6.81 18.18 -2.42
CA LYS A 236 7.95 18.12 -3.33
C LYS A 236 7.89 16.81 -4.10
N ARG A 237 7.70 16.94 -5.42
CA ARG A 237 7.73 15.80 -6.33
C ARG A 237 9.16 15.31 -6.46
N GLU A 238 9.38 14.08 -6.00
CA GLU A 238 10.67 13.40 -6.08
C GLU A 238 10.37 11.90 -6.19
N LEU A 239 10.50 11.35 -7.39
CA LEU A 239 10.16 9.96 -7.65
C LEU A 239 11.01 9.04 -6.76
N SER A 240 10.36 8.26 -5.91
CA SER A 240 11.00 7.23 -5.10
C SER A 240 10.57 5.84 -5.58
N SER A 241 11.43 5.20 -6.36
CA SER A 241 11.21 3.82 -6.85
C SER A 241 11.26 2.78 -5.73
N TYR A 242 11.66 3.16 -4.52
CA TYR A 242 11.59 2.29 -3.34
C TYR A 242 10.16 1.77 -3.11
N TYR A 243 9.16 2.65 -3.24
CA TYR A 243 7.75 2.32 -3.00
C TYR A 243 7.08 1.54 -4.13
N PHE A 244 7.83 1.20 -5.18
CA PHE A 244 7.38 0.28 -6.22
C PHE A 244 7.75 -1.15 -5.85
N LEU A 245 6.78 -1.99 -5.48
CA LEU A 245 7.01 -3.39 -5.11
C LEU A 245 8.16 -3.58 -4.08
N PRO A 246 8.23 -2.79 -2.98
CA PRO A 246 9.28 -2.97 -1.99
C PRO A 246 9.22 -4.36 -1.38
N ARG A 247 10.40 -4.89 -1.04
CA ARG A 247 10.49 -5.97 -0.09
C ARG A 247 10.08 -5.40 1.28
N PRO A 248 9.07 -5.98 1.96
CA PRO A 248 8.74 -5.61 3.32
C PRO A 248 9.94 -5.86 4.24
N ASN A 249 10.16 -4.92 5.15
CA ASN A 249 11.15 -5.04 6.21
C ASN A 249 10.52 -5.65 7.46
#